data_AF-A0A3L8D6P3-F1
#
_entry.id   AF-A0A3L8D6P3-F1
#
_cell.length_a   1.000
_cell.length_b   1.000
_cell.length_c   1.000
_cell.angle_alpha   90.00
_cell.angle_beta   90.00
_cell.angle_gamma   90.00
#
_symmetry.space_group_name_H-M   'P 1'
#
loop_
_entity.id
_entity.type
_entity.pdbx_description
1 polymer ?
#
loop_
_entity_poly.entity_id
_entity_poly.type
_entity_poly.pdbx_seq_one_letter_code
_entity_poly.pdbx_strand_id
1 'polypeptide(L)'
;NNRRLEGKRVLLLEGSPKEEYTPQEKYSNRVVALNQQTRTLLSSFGAWKHIEAVRCCPVRKMQVWDACSEAMITFNENHLSDELAYIVENDLLLHAINKQLSEKENVTVIYESKVADVKLPGTSEGYATVQLHSGKRFRSRLLVSAE
;
A
#
# COMPACT_ATOMS: atom_id res chain seq x y z
N ASN A 1 13.99 -0.31 -7.90
CA ASN A 1 13.50 -0.23 -9.29
C ASN A 1 13.76 -1.52 -10.05
N ASN A 2 12.70 -2.25 -10.40
CA ASN A 2 12.79 -3.51 -11.14
C ASN A 2 12.82 -3.23 -12.65
N ARG A 3 14.01 -3.30 -13.26
CA ARG A 3 14.23 -3.03 -14.69
C ARG A 3 13.34 -3.86 -15.63
N ARG A 4 12.89 -5.04 -15.20
CA ARG A 4 12.04 -5.92 -16.02
C ARG A 4 10.61 -5.40 -16.16
N LEU A 5 10.15 -4.61 -15.19
CA LEU A 5 8.78 -4.09 -15.14
C LEU A 5 8.69 -2.59 -15.48
N GLU A 6 9.80 -1.87 -15.50
CA GLU A 6 9.87 -0.42 -15.68
C GLU A 6 9.16 0.10 -16.95
N GLY A 7 9.24 -0.63 -18.06
CA GLY A 7 8.56 -0.28 -19.31
C GLY A 7 7.18 -0.93 -19.51
N LYS A 8 6.62 -1.61 -18.51
CA LYS A 8 5.31 -2.27 -18.64
C LYS A 8 4.20 -1.27 -18.37
N ARG A 9 3.15 -1.33 -19.19
CA ARG A 9 1.89 -0.62 -18.93
C ARG A 9 1.10 -1.38 -17.87
N VAL A 10 0.72 -0.69 -16.81
CA VAL A 10 -0.04 -1.25 -15.68
C VAL A 10 -1.42 -0.61 -15.66
N LEU A 11 -2.45 -1.45 -15.57
CA LEU A 11 -3.81 -1.03 -15.32
C LEU A 11 -4.20 -1.49 -13.92
N LEU A 12 -4.47 -0.54 -13.03
CA LEU A 12 -5.02 -0.77 -11.70
C LEU A 12 -6.53 -0.54 -11.74
N LEU A 13 -7.30 -1.53 -11.30
CA LEU A 13 -8.74 -1.47 -11.19
C LEU A 13 -9.08 -1.35 -9.70
N GLU A 14 -9.58 -0.19 -9.28
CA GLU A 14 -10.01 0.08 -7.91
C GLU A 14 -11.54 0.01 -7.86
N GLY A 15 -12.08 -0.79 -6.94
CA GLY A 15 -13.52 -1.00 -6.81
C GLY A 15 -14.25 0.16 -6.13
N SER A 16 -13.52 0.95 -5.34
CA SER A 16 -14.02 2.12 -4.61
C SER A 16 -13.89 3.41 -5.42
N PRO A 17 -14.62 4.48 -5.05
CA PRO A 17 -14.38 5.80 -5.60
C PRO A 17 -12.99 6.31 -5.22
N LYS A 18 -12.49 7.29 -5.97
CA LYS A 18 -11.25 7.98 -5.60
C LYS A 18 -11.49 8.80 -4.33
N GLU A 19 -10.74 8.49 -3.27
CA GLU A 19 -10.78 9.28 -2.04
C GLU A 19 -9.82 10.46 -2.11
N GLU A 20 -10.31 11.63 -1.72
CA GLU A 20 -9.47 12.80 -1.48
C GLU A 20 -9.01 12.79 -0.02
N TYR A 21 -7.75 13.18 0.18
CA TYR A 21 -7.17 13.28 1.51
C TYR A 21 -7.01 14.75 1.87
N THR A 22 -7.55 15.12 3.03
CA THR A 22 -7.36 16.43 3.63
C THR A 22 -6.79 16.22 5.04
N PRO A 23 -5.60 16.75 5.35
CA PRO A 23 -5.04 16.69 6.70
C PRO A 23 -6.06 17.21 7.73
N GLN A 24 -6.37 16.39 8.72
CA GLN A 24 -7.27 16.76 9.82
C GLN A 24 -6.46 17.05 11.08
N GLU A 25 -6.93 17.97 11.91
CA GLU A 25 -6.33 18.20 13.23
C GLU A 25 -6.45 16.96 14.12
N LYS A 26 -7.63 16.31 14.10
CA LYS A 26 -7.88 15.07 14.85
C LYS A 26 -7.17 13.88 14.21
N TYR A 27 -6.67 12.98 15.05
CA TYR A 27 -6.06 11.73 14.61
C TYR A 27 -7.11 10.77 14.02
N SER A 28 -6.71 10.03 13.01
CA SER A 28 -7.51 8.92 12.46
C SER A 28 -7.49 7.73 13.40
N ASN A 29 -8.64 7.09 13.61
CA ASN A 29 -8.73 5.86 14.42
C ASN A 29 -8.13 4.65 13.70
N ARG A 30 -7.98 4.70 12.36
CA ARG A 30 -7.42 3.61 11.56
C ARG A 30 -5.96 3.91 11.26
N VAL A 31 -5.08 3.21 11.97
CA VAL A 31 -3.62 3.32 11.82
C VAL A 31 -2.99 1.98 11.46
N VAL A 32 -1.78 2.05 10.92
CA VAL A 32 -0.92 0.89 10.64
C VAL A 32 0.44 1.09 11.28
N ALA A 33 1.03 0.00 11.78
CA ALA A 33 2.40 -0.01 12.29
C ALA A 33 3.36 -0.48 11.18
N LEU A 34 4.16 0.44 10.64
CA LEU A 34 5.09 0.17 9.55
C LEU A 34 6.49 -0.06 10.11
N ASN A 35 7.07 -1.23 9.86
CA ASN A 35 8.46 -1.50 10.24
C ASN A 35 9.46 -0.76 9.33
N GLN A 36 10.74 -0.84 9.68
CA GLN A 36 11.81 -0.18 8.94
C GLN A 36 11.94 -0.64 7.48
N GLN A 37 11.64 -1.92 7.18
CA GLN A 37 11.70 -2.43 5.81
C GLN A 37 10.61 -1.80 4.95
N THR A 38 9.39 -1.68 5.47
CA THR A 38 8.28 -1.02 4.77
C THR A 38 8.54 0.47 4.60
N ARG A 39 9.08 1.16 5.61
CA ARG A 39 9.55 2.56 5.46
C ARG A 39 10.56 2.70 4.34
N THR A 40 11.55 1.79 4.28
CA THR A 40 12.58 1.79 3.23
C THR A 40 11.96 1.57 1.84
N LEU A 41 11.01 0.63 1.74
CA LEU A 41 10.27 0.38 0.50
C LEU A 41 9.49 1.62 0.05
N LEU A 42 8.69 2.23 0.94
CA LEU A 42 7.92 3.46 0.64
C LEU A 42 8.84 4.63 0.26
N SER A 43 10.03 4.72 0.87
CA SER A 43 11.04 5.72 0.53
C SER A 43 11.62 5.49 -0.86
N SER A 44 11.83 4.23 -1.26
CA SER A 44 12.46 3.87 -2.54
C SER A 44 11.68 4.34 -3.78
N PHE A 45 10.36 4.55 -3.65
CA PHE A 45 9.53 5.13 -4.70
C PHE A 45 8.93 6.49 -4.30
N GLY A 46 9.42 7.10 -3.23
CA GLY A 46 9.07 8.48 -2.87
C GLY A 46 7.70 8.68 -2.21
N ALA A 47 7.01 7.64 -1.74
CA ALA A 47 5.77 7.82 -0.99
C ALA A 47 6.03 8.29 0.44
N TRP A 48 7.11 7.82 1.08
CA TRP A 48 7.40 8.12 2.49
C TRP A 48 7.50 9.62 2.78
N LYS A 49 8.08 10.41 1.88
CA LYS A 49 8.19 11.87 2.01
C LYS A 49 6.83 12.57 2.19
N HIS A 50 5.77 12.03 1.59
CA HIS A 50 4.42 12.58 1.68
C HIS A 50 3.77 12.25 3.03
N ILE A 51 4.15 11.13 3.65
CA ILE A 51 3.72 10.74 5.01
C ILE A 51 4.41 11.64 6.03
N GLU A 52 5.74 11.74 5.97
CA GLU A 52 6.55 12.57 6.88
C GLU A 52 6.16 14.05 6.82
N ALA A 53 5.77 14.55 5.65
CA ALA A 53 5.32 15.93 5.48
C ALA A 53 3.99 16.25 6.21
N VAL A 54 3.22 15.23 6.58
CA VAL A 54 1.94 15.41 7.29
C VAL A 54 2.08 15.00 8.75
N ARG A 55 2.19 13.70 9.04
CA ARG A 55 2.50 13.17 10.38
C ARG A 55 2.78 11.67 10.37
N CYS A 56 3.65 11.24 11.28
CA CYS A 56 3.83 9.85 11.68
C CYS A 56 4.34 9.81 13.13
N CYS A 57 4.07 8.72 13.85
CA CYS A 57 4.55 8.56 15.22
C CYS A 57 5.58 7.41 15.28
N PRO A 58 6.86 7.69 15.60
CA PRO A 58 7.87 6.66 15.72
C PRO A 58 7.68 5.81 16.99
N VAL A 59 7.93 4.50 16.88
CA VAL A 59 7.87 3.53 17.97
C VAL A 59 9.29 3.20 18.42
N ARG A 60 9.68 3.75 19.57
CA ARG A 60 11.04 3.59 20.12
C ARG A 60 11.23 2.35 20.98
N LYS A 61 10.17 1.89 21.63
CA LYS A 61 10.17 0.81 22.61
C LYS A 61 8.88 0.02 22.46
N MET A 62 8.99 -1.30 22.57
CA MET A 62 7.84 -2.20 22.54
C MET A 62 7.91 -3.15 23.73
N GLN A 63 6.80 -3.27 24.45
CA GLN A 63 6.65 -4.21 25.56
C GLN A 63 5.54 -5.18 25.20
N VAL A 64 5.82 -6.47 25.37
CA VAL A 64 4.87 -7.55 25.14
C VAL A 64 4.78 -8.33 26.44
N TRP A 65 3.58 -8.45 26.99
CA TRP A 65 3.33 -9.19 28.23
C TRP A 65 2.20 -10.18 28.02
N ASP A 66 2.23 -11.24 28.82
CA ASP A 66 1.14 -12.21 28.88
C ASP A 66 0.10 -11.79 29.94
N ALA A 67 -1.18 -12.02 29.66
CA ALA A 67 -2.25 -11.58 30.56
C ALA A 67 -2.40 -12.48 31.81
N CYS A 68 -1.90 -13.71 31.73
CA CYS A 68 -2.09 -14.74 32.75
C CYS A 68 -0.81 -15.00 33.57
N SER A 69 0.27 -14.26 33.31
CA SER A 69 1.55 -14.42 34.00
C SER A 69 2.30 -13.10 34.10
N GLU A 70 3.37 -13.08 34.90
CA GLU A 70 4.27 -11.92 35.02
C GLU A 70 5.33 -11.87 33.90
N ALA A 71 5.21 -12.73 32.88
CA ALA A 71 6.16 -12.77 31.78
C ALA A 71 6.05 -11.51 30.91
N MET A 72 7.18 -10.82 30.71
CA MET A 72 7.28 -9.63 29.88
C MET A 72 8.57 -9.65 29.05
N ILE A 73 8.46 -9.30 27.78
CA ILE A 73 9.58 -9.09 26.86
C ILE A 73 9.60 -7.61 26.46
N THR A 74 10.76 -6.97 26.58
CA THR A 74 10.98 -5.58 26.18
C THR A 74 11.96 -5.53 25.01
N PHE A 75 11.57 -4.82 23.94
CA PHE A 75 12.40 -4.54 22.78
C PHE A 75 12.90 -3.09 22.80
N ASN A 76 14.16 -2.89 22.43
CA ASN A 76 14.86 -1.60 22.39
C ASN A 76 14.79 -0.79 23.70
N GLU A 77 15.01 -1.47 24.83
CA GLU A 77 14.92 -0.88 26.17
C GLU A 77 15.87 0.31 26.39
N ASN A 78 17.09 0.19 25.87
CA ASN A 78 18.15 1.19 26.03
C ASN A 78 18.20 2.21 24.88
N HIS A 79 17.20 2.19 23.97
CA HIS A 79 17.18 3.04 22.76
C HIS A 79 18.46 2.96 21.92
N LEU A 80 19.08 1.78 21.87
CA LEU A 80 20.35 1.54 21.16
C LEU A 80 20.14 1.26 19.67
N SER A 81 18.94 0.85 19.26
CA SER A 81 18.59 0.69 17.85
C SER A 81 17.79 1.87 17.33
N ASP A 82 17.77 1.99 16.00
CA ASP A 82 16.82 2.83 15.27
C ASP A 82 15.37 2.54 15.70
N GLU A 83 14.48 3.45 15.31
CA GLU A 83 13.03 3.33 15.49
C GLU A 83 12.52 1.94 15.05
N LEU A 84 11.79 1.25 15.94
CA LEU A 84 11.29 -0.11 15.70
C LEU A 84 10.22 -0.14 14.61
N ALA A 85 9.35 0.87 14.62
CA ALA A 85 8.25 1.02 13.68
C ALA A 85 7.77 2.49 13.63
N TYR A 86 6.81 2.75 12.76
CA TYR A 86 6.12 4.02 12.63
C TYR A 86 4.62 3.76 12.60
N ILE A 87 3.87 4.39 13.50
CA ILE A 87 2.41 4.44 13.44
C ILE A 87 2.01 5.52 12.45
N VAL A 88 1.30 5.12 11.40
CA VAL A 88 0.86 5.97 10.31
C VAL A 88 -0.64 5.81 10.10
N GLU A 89 -1.33 6.92 9.87
CA GLU A 89 -2.75 6.90 9.55
C GLU A 89 -2.99 6.24 8.19
N ASN A 90 -3.98 5.36 8.11
CA ASN A 90 -4.18 4.51 6.95
C ASN A 90 -4.56 5.32 5.69
N ASP A 91 -5.43 6.31 5.85
CA ASP A 91 -5.81 7.26 4.81
C ASP A 91 -4.63 8.09 4.30
N LEU A 92 -3.76 8.56 5.20
CA LEU A 92 -2.51 9.23 4.84
C LEU A 92 -1.57 8.32 4.04
N LEU A 93 -1.42 7.06 4.44
CA LEU A 93 -0.62 6.07 3.70
C LEU A 93 -1.17 5.87 2.28
N LEU A 94 -2.48 5.64 2.15
CA LEU A 94 -3.13 5.47 0.84
C LEU A 94 -2.98 6.73 -0.02
N HIS A 95 -3.13 7.91 0.57
CA HIS A 95 -2.91 9.18 -0.12
C HIS A 95 -1.49 9.30 -0.66
N ALA A 96 -0.48 9.02 0.16
CA ALA A 96 0.92 9.10 -0.21
C ALA A 96 1.27 8.16 -1.39
N ILE A 97 0.71 6.95 -1.39
CA ILE A 97 0.88 5.98 -2.49
C ILE A 97 0.14 6.46 -3.74
N ASN A 98 -1.13 6.88 -3.63
CA ASN A 98 -1.92 7.37 -4.76
C ASN A 98 -1.29 8.59 -5.42
N LYS A 99 -0.69 9.49 -4.64
CA LYS A 99 0.07 10.63 -5.17
C LYS A 99 1.24 10.15 -6.03
N GLN A 100 2.03 9.20 -5.55
CA GLN A 100 3.11 8.61 -6.36
C GLN A 100 2.60 7.88 -7.61
N LEU A 101 1.45 7.19 -7.55
CA LEU A 101 0.85 6.54 -8.72
C LEU A 101 0.43 7.56 -9.78
N SER A 102 -0.14 8.70 -9.38
CA SER A 102 -0.54 9.76 -10.32
C SER A 102 0.62 10.42 -11.06
N GLU A 103 1.84 10.32 -10.52
CA GLU A 103 3.07 10.82 -11.15
C GLU A 103 3.66 9.82 -12.18
N LYS A 104 3.06 8.63 -12.36
CA LYS A 104 3.57 7.58 -13.27
C LYS A 104 2.77 7.51 -14.58
N GLU A 105 3.44 7.81 -15.68
CA GLU A 105 2.84 7.78 -17.02
C GLU A 105 2.46 6.36 -17.50
N ASN A 106 3.16 5.33 -17.02
CA ASN A 106 2.92 3.95 -17.42
C ASN A 106 1.84 3.24 -16.58
N VAL A 107 1.23 3.94 -15.61
CA VAL A 107 0.18 3.41 -14.74
C VAL A 107 -1.13 4.14 -15.03
N THR A 108 -2.19 3.38 -15.26
CA THR A 108 -3.55 3.92 -15.36
C THR A 108 -4.39 3.33 -14.23
N VAL A 109 -5.04 4.19 -13.45
CA VAL A 109 -5.97 3.77 -12.39
C VAL A 109 -7.39 4.05 -12.86
N ILE A 110 -8.27 3.05 -12.80
CA ILE A 110 -9.70 3.23 -13.03
C ILE A 110 -10.42 2.90 -11.72
N TYR A 111 -11.07 3.91 -11.16
CA TYR A 111 -11.90 3.80 -9.96
C TYR A 111 -13.30 3.27 -10.29
N GLU A 112 -14.06 2.94 -9.26
CA GLU A 112 -15.43 2.40 -9.37
C GLU A 112 -15.52 1.20 -10.33
N SER A 113 -14.45 0.41 -10.39
CA SER A 113 -14.22 -0.62 -11.39
C SER A 113 -14.28 -2.01 -10.77
N LYS A 114 -15.49 -2.42 -10.38
CA LYS A 114 -15.74 -3.77 -9.86
C LYS A 114 -15.64 -4.82 -10.96
N VAL A 115 -14.81 -5.84 -10.72
CA VAL A 115 -14.64 -7.00 -11.60
C VAL A 115 -15.84 -7.93 -11.48
N ALA A 116 -16.41 -8.33 -12.61
CA ALA A 116 -17.54 -9.24 -12.72
C ALA A 116 -17.13 -10.66 -13.13
N ASP A 117 -16.15 -10.80 -14.02
CA ASP A 117 -15.65 -12.11 -14.47
C ASP A 117 -14.18 -12.04 -14.89
N VAL A 118 -13.46 -13.15 -14.71
CA VAL A 118 -12.05 -13.31 -15.09
C VAL A 118 -11.88 -14.64 -15.83
N LYS A 119 -11.33 -14.55 -17.04
CA LYS A 119 -10.98 -15.72 -17.86
C LYS A 119 -9.47 -15.80 -18.03
N LEU A 120 -8.88 -16.84 -17.46
CA LEU A 120 -7.46 -17.14 -17.63
C LEU A 120 -7.23 -17.83 -18.99
N PRO A 121 -6.07 -17.59 -19.63
CA PRO A 121 -5.76 -18.26 -20.88
C PRO A 121 -5.49 -19.75 -20.64
N GLY A 122 -5.94 -20.61 -21.56
CA GLY A 122 -5.65 -22.05 -21.51
C GLY A 122 -4.23 -22.43 -21.94
N THR A 123 -3.45 -21.47 -22.46
CA THR A 123 -2.06 -21.65 -22.90
C THR A 123 -1.17 -20.52 -22.37
N SER A 124 0.13 -20.78 -22.27
CA SER A 124 1.14 -19.83 -21.76
C SER A 124 1.34 -18.58 -22.62
N GLU A 125 0.89 -18.59 -23.88
CA GLU A 125 0.96 -17.43 -24.79
C GLU A 125 -0.34 -16.61 -24.86
N GLY A 126 -1.40 -17.05 -24.16
CA GLY A 126 -2.68 -16.36 -24.16
C GLY A 126 -2.73 -15.13 -23.25
N TYR A 127 -3.82 -14.37 -23.38
CA TYR A 127 -4.11 -13.22 -22.52
C TYR A 127 -5.19 -13.56 -21.51
N ALA A 128 -5.01 -13.14 -20.25
CA ALA A 128 -6.10 -13.09 -19.28
C ALA A 128 -7.09 -12.00 -19.70
N THR A 129 -8.38 -12.29 -19.61
CA THR A 129 -9.47 -11.35 -19.90
C THR A 129 -10.21 -11.03 -18.61
N VAL A 130 -10.38 -9.73 -18.31
CA VAL A 130 -11.12 -9.22 -17.16
C VAL A 130 -12.34 -8.48 -17.67
N GLN A 131 -13.52 -8.82 -17.15
CA GLN A 131 -14.78 -8.14 -17.45
C GLN A 131 -15.23 -7.37 -16.20
N LEU A 132 -15.56 -6.09 -16.38
CA LEU A 132 -16.13 -5.26 -15.32
C LEU A 132 -17.66 -5.35 -15.32
N HIS A 133 -18.28 -5.01 -14.19
CA HIS A 133 -19.74 -4.84 -14.10
C HIS A 133 -20.29 -3.79 -15.06
N SER A 134 -19.47 -2.80 -15.43
CA SER A 134 -19.83 -1.79 -16.44
C SER A 134 -19.91 -2.36 -17.87
N GLY A 135 -19.59 -3.63 -18.09
CA GLY A 135 -19.48 -4.27 -19.40
C GLY A 135 -18.16 -4.05 -20.12
N LYS A 136 -17.27 -3.17 -19.61
CA LYS A 136 -15.92 -2.97 -20.15
C LYS A 136 -15.08 -4.26 -20.01
N ARG A 137 -14.20 -4.50 -20.98
CA ARG A 137 -13.33 -5.68 -20.99
C ARG A 137 -11.88 -5.28 -21.22
N PHE A 138 -10.98 -5.88 -20.45
CA PHE A 138 -9.54 -5.67 -20.54
C PHE A 138 -8.82 -6.99 -20.78
N ARG A 139 -7.67 -6.92 -21.45
CA ARG A 139 -6.79 -8.06 -21.69
C ARG A 139 -5.40 -7.74 -21.18
N SER A 140 -4.78 -8.68 -20.48
CA SER A 140 -3.42 -8.55 -19.96
C SER A 140 -2.64 -9.86 -20.10
N ARG A 141 -1.31 -9.75 -20.18
CA ARG A 141 -0.39 -10.90 -20.15
C ARG A 141 -0.16 -11.40 -18.72
N LEU A 142 -0.37 -10.53 -17.73
CA LEU A 142 -0.24 -10.84 -16.31
C LEU A 142 -1.41 -10.18 -15.57
N LEU A 143 -2.14 -10.98 -14.81
CA LEU A 143 -3.15 -10.51 -13.87
C LEU A 143 -2.59 -10.72 -12.46
N VAL A 144 -2.66 -9.68 -11.64
CA VAL A 144 -2.27 -9.72 -10.23
C VAL A 144 -3.50 -9.38 -9.41
N SER A 145 -3.86 -10.24 -8.47
CA SER A 145 -4.85 -9.93 -7.44
C SER A 145 -4.12 -9.38 -6.22
N ALA A 146 -4.56 -8.24 -5.73
CA ALA A 146 -4.11 -7.65 -4.47
C ALA A 146 -5.38 -7.18 -3.75
N GLU A 147 -5.66 -7.80 -2.60
CA GLU A 147 -6.80 -7.52 -1.74
C GLU A 147 -6.31 -6.90 -0.43
#